data_AF-A0A6S7LSK4-F1
#
_entry.id   AF-A0A6S7LSK4-F1
#
_cell.length_a   1.000
_cell.length_b   1.000
_cell.length_c   1.000
_cell.angle_alpha   90.00
_cell.angle_beta   90.00
_cell.angle_gamma   90.00
#
_symmetry.space_group_name_H-M   'P 1'
#
loop_
_entity.id
_entity.type
_entity.pdbx_description
1 polymer ?
#
loop_
_entity_poly.entity_id
_entity_poly.type
_entity_poly.pdbx_seq_one_letter_code
_entity_poly.pdbx_strand_id
1 'polypeptide(L)' 'MASVDIRVDARQRLIEELKAWKANHPKDFFAKPCKSENGTMDMLNWKCGKVTIK' A
#
# COMPACT_ATOMS: atom_id res chain seq x y z
N MET A 1 0.35 12.19 -34.05
CA MET A 1 0.22 11.12 -33.04
C MET A 1 0.42 11.79 -31.68
N ALA A 2 -0.65 11.99 -30.90
CA ALA A 2 -0.54 12.64 -29.60
C ALA A 2 0.20 11.72 -28.63
N SER A 3 1.18 12.28 -27.90
CA SER A 3 1.91 11.58 -26.86
C SER A 3 0.93 11.03 -25.82
N VAL A 4 0.84 9.70 -25.71
CA VAL A 4 0.10 9.05 -24.62
C VAL A 4 0.93 9.25 -23.36
N ASP A 5 0.50 10.20 -22.54
CA ASP A 5 1.07 10.41 -21.21
C ASP A 5 0.74 9.16 -20.38
N ILE A 6 1.70 8.23 -20.23
CA ILE A 6 1.55 7.00 -19.44
C ILE A 6 1.60 7.42 -17.97
N ARG A 7 0.53 8.04 -17.49
CA ARG A 7 0.39 8.36 -16.08
C ARG A 7 -0.06 7.09 -15.37
N VAL A 8 0.89 6.42 -14.73
CA VAL A 8 0.58 5.30 -13.83
C VAL A 8 -0.22 5.86 -12.66
N ASP A 9 -1.43 5.35 -12.45
CA ASP A 9 -2.25 5.72 -11.30
C ASP A 9 -1.59 5.18 -10.01
N ALA A 10 -1.18 6.10 -9.13
CA ALA A 10 -0.54 5.77 -7.87
C ALA A 10 -1.41 4.84 -6.99
N ARG A 11 -2.74 5.01 -7.01
CA ARG A 11 -3.65 4.15 -6.23
C ARG A 11 -3.66 2.73 -6.78
N GLN A 12 -3.73 2.59 -8.10
CA GLN A 12 -3.68 1.29 -8.76
C GLN A 12 -2.39 0.55 -8.40
N ARG A 13 -1.24 1.25 -8.45
CA ARG A 13 0.03 0.66 -8.05
C ARG A 13 0.06 0.22 -6.59
N LEU A 14 -0.48 1.03 -5.67
CA LEU A 14 -0.49 0.70 -4.24
C LEU A 14 -1.42 -0.48 -3.90
N ILE A 15 -2.47 -0.72 -4.69
CA ILE A 15 -3.31 -1.91 -4.57
C ILE A 15 -2.51 -3.17 -4.95
N GLU A 16 -1.71 -3.10 -6.02
CA GLU A 16 -0.84 -4.19 -6.45
C GLU A 16 0.23 -4.50 -5.40
N GLU A 17 0.86 -3.47 -4.82
CA GLU A 17 1.82 -3.63 -3.72
C GLU A 17 1.18 -4.26 -2.48
N LEU A 18 -0.04 -3.85 -2.11
CA LEU A 18 -0.76 -4.47 -0.98
C LEU A 18 -1.04 -5.96 -1.22
N LYS A 19 -1.35 -6.33 -2.48
CA LYS A 19 -1.57 -7.73 -2.87
C LYS A 19 -0.26 -8.52 -2.78
N ALA A 20 0.84 -7.98 -3.29
CA ALA A 20 2.15 -8.59 -3.22
C ALA A 20 2.62 -8.76 -1.77
N TRP A 21 2.47 -7.73 -0.93
CA TRP A 21 2.80 -7.73 0.48
C TRP A 21 2.03 -8.82 1.25
N LYS A 22 0.71 -8.93 1.01
CA LYS A 22 -0.11 -9.99 1.64
C LYS A 22 0.32 -11.39 1.24
N ALA A 23 0.80 -11.57 0.00
CA ALA A 23 1.28 -12.85 -0.48
C ALA A 23 2.65 -13.22 0.12
N ASN A 24 3.55 -12.25 0.22
CA ASN A 24 4.88 -12.47 0.77
C ASN A 24 5.42 -11.19 1.42
N HIS A 25 5.64 -11.24 2.72
CA HIS A 25 6.39 -10.22 3.46
C HIS A 25 7.20 -10.88 4.59
N PRO A 26 8.31 -10.27 5.03
CA PRO A 26 9.08 -10.77 6.16
C PRO A 26 8.21 -10.85 7.43
N LYS A 27 8.29 -11.96 8.16
CA LYS A 27 7.41 -12.27 9.31
C LYS A 27 7.42 -11.21 10.42
N ASP A 28 8.55 -10.54 10.60
CA ASP A 28 8.72 -9.55 11.67
C ASP A 28 8.30 -8.14 11.23
N PHE A 29 7.72 -7.98 10.04
CA PHE A 29 7.32 -6.68 9.51
C PHE A 29 5.81 -6.61 9.31
N PHE A 30 5.26 -5.41 9.47
CA PHE A 30 3.88 -5.13 9.11
C PHE A 30 3.81 -3.85 8.26
N ALA A 31 2.86 -3.83 7.34
CA ALA A 31 2.48 -2.66 6.57
C ALA A 31 0.97 -2.74 6.27
N LYS A 32 0.24 -1.67 6.55
CA LYS A 32 -1.20 -1.58 6.24
C LYS A 32 -1.62 -0.14 5.92
N PRO A 33 -2.53 0.07 4.95
CA PRO A 33 -3.12 1.37 4.70
C PRO A 33 -3.93 1.84 5.91
N CYS A 34 -3.96 3.14 6.12
CA CYS A 34 -4.77 3.79 7.14
C CYS A 34 -6.25 3.73 6.77
N LYS A 35 -7.11 3.84 7.78
CA LYS A 35 -8.53 4.08 7.57
C LYS A 35 -8.80 5.57 7.75
N SER A 36 -9.52 6.15 6.80
CA SER A 36 -10.10 7.48 6.89
C SER A 36 -11.23 7.51 7.91
N GLU A 37 -11.60 8.71 8.37
CA GLU A 37 -12.70 8.91 9.33
C GLU A 37 -14.04 8.35 8.85
N ASN A 38 -14.27 8.36 7.53
CA ASN A 38 -15.46 7.77 6.89
C ASN A 38 -15.41 6.23 6.74
N GLY A 39 -14.38 5.57 7.27
CA GLY A 39 -14.21 4.12 7.21
C GLY A 39 -13.62 3.58 5.90
N THR A 40 -13.38 4.43 4.90
CA THR A 40 -12.69 4.03 3.66
C THR A 40 -11.19 3.85 3.90
N MET A 41 -10.53 3.02 3.09
CA MET A 41 -9.08 2.85 3.15
C MET A 41 -8.38 4.01 2.45
N ASP A 42 -7.51 4.70 3.17
CA ASP A 42 -6.60 5.67 2.60
C ASP A 42 -5.36 4.95 2.08
N MET A 43 -5.33 4.75 0.76
CA MET A 43 -4.22 4.07 0.10
C MET A 43 -2.93 4.89 0.08
N LEU A 44 -2.96 6.20 0.37
CA LEU A 44 -1.76 7.06 0.33
C LEU A 44 -1.08 7.18 1.69
N ASN A 45 -1.74 6.78 2.77
CA ASN A 45 -1.21 6.85 4.13
C ASN A 45 -1.11 5.45 4.76
N TRP A 46 0.07 5.09 5.28
CA TRP A 46 0.35 3.73 5.74
C TRP A 46 0.92 3.70 7.16
N LYS A 47 0.56 2.66 7.91
CA LYS A 47 1.23 2.29 9.16
C LYS A 47 2.14 1.11 8.90
N CYS A 48 3.44 1.34 9.09
CA CYS A 48 4.47 0.35 8.84
C CYS A 48 5.40 0.23 10.05
N GLY A 49 6.04 -0.92 10.20
CA GLY A 49 7.05 -1.12 11.23
C GLY A 49 7.53 -2.55 11.33
N LYS A 50 8.49 -2.75 12.23
CA LYS A 50 8.98 -4.06 12.62
C LYS A 50 8.34 -4.45 13.95
N VAL A 51 7.67 -5.58 14.00
CA VAL A 51 7.23 -6.17 15.26
C VAL A 51 8.47 -6.70 15.96
N THR A 52 8.85 -6.07 17.06
CA THR A 52 9.91 -6.57 17.94
C THR A 52 9.24 -7.25 19.12
N ILE A 53 9.37 -8.57 19.21
CA ILE A 53 9.01 -9.31 20.42
C ILE A 53 10.23 -9.17 21.34
N LYS A 54 10.02 -8.59 22.53
CA LYS A 54 11.05 -8.52 23.57
C LYS A 54 11.29 -9.89 24.18
#